data_AF-A0A645C810-F1
#
_entry.id   AF-A0A645C810-F1
#
_cell.length_a   1.000
_cell.length_b   1.000
_cell.length_c   1.000
_cell.angle_alpha   90.00
_cell.angle_beta   90.00
_cell.angle_gamma   90.00
#
_symmetry.space_group_name_H-M   'P 1'
#
loop_
_entity.id
_entity.type
_entity.pdbx_description
1 polymer ?
#
loop_
_entity_poly.entity_id
_entity_poly.type
_entity_poly.pdbx_seq_one_letter_code
_entity_poly.pdbx_strand_id
1 'polypeptide(L)'
;MEEKPARQKKILVAGGGPGGMEAAVTAARRGHPVILCEKEDHLAANLDYARQISFKQDVADFLKSMALTVQRTPNLELRLNTQVTEDLIRAEQPDTVIVACGSEPVIPPIPGIERPIVHHVTDLYKKHVSVGHRVVVIGGGLAGCEEGLHLAWEGRDVTIVEMRDGLAKDAPYIHWRHLLTKVSEATRSYCCAKVLSIQENGVEIQDAEGQKRFLEADTVLIAAGMRNTSQRFDGWQELADEVVVVGDCRRASKILEAMRTGYCAGLTV
;
A
#
# COMPACT_ATOMS: atom_id res chain seq x y z
N MET A 1 -3.48 -29.53 -8.06
CA MET A 1 -4.52 -29.40 -7.01
C MET A 1 -3.78 -29.36 -5.68
N GLU A 2 -4.09 -28.38 -4.84
CA GLU A 2 -3.54 -28.31 -3.48
C GLU A 2 -4.04 -29.51 -2.67
N GLU A 3 -3.22 -30.01 -1.75
CA GLU A 3 -3.57 -31.16 -0.90
C GLU A 3 -4.74 -30.78 0.02
N LYS A 4 -5.74 -31.67 0.12
CA LYS A 4 -6.92 -31.44 0.97
C LYS A 4 -6.52 -31.50 2.45
N PRO A 5 -7.07 -30.64 3.31
CA PRO A 5 -6.78 -30.67 4.73
C PRO A 5 -7.41 -31.91 5.37
N ALA A 6 -6.83 -32.37 6.48
CA ALA A 6 -7.38 -33.48 7.27
C ALA A 6 -8.76 -33.14 7.87
N ARG A 7 -9.01 -31.86 8.14
CA ARG A 7 -10.29 -31.31 8.62
C ARG A 7 -10.56 -29.97 7.93
N GLN A 8 -11.78 -29.75 7.46
CA GLN A 8 -12.22 -28.43 7.00
C GLN A 8 -12.41 -27.48 8.18
N LYS A 9 -11.93 -26.25 8.02
CA LYS A 9 -12.08 -25.12 8.95
C LYS A 9 -12.83 -23.99 8.25
N LYS A 10 -13.76 -23.32 8.94
CA LYS A 10 -14.37 -22.05 8.51
C LYS A 10 -13.36 -20.92 8.68
N ILE A 11 -13.02 -20.27 7.57
CA ILE A 11 -11.98 -19.23 7.54
C ILE A 11 -12.61 -17.89 7.22
N LEU A 12 -12.32 -16.89 8.06
CA LEU A 12 -12.68 -15.49 7.82
C LEU A 12 -11.41 -14.70 7.47
N VAL A 13 -11.38 -14.07 6.30
CA VAL A 13 -10.27 -13.24 5.85
C VAL A 13 -10.67 -11.77 5.91
N ALA A 14 -9.95 -10.99 6.71
CA ALA A 14 -10.17 -9.55 6.88
C ALA A 14 -9.23 -8.74 5.99
N GLY A 15 -9.76 -8.16 4.91
CA GLY A 15 -9.03 -7.29 3.98
C GLY A 15 -8.86 -7.91 2.58
N GLY A 16 -9.34 -7.21 1.56
CA GLY A 16 -9.36 -7.61 0.15
C GLY A 16 -8.16 -7.14 -0.67
N GLY A 17 -7.02 -6.86 -0.03
CA GLY A 17 -5.75 -6.60 -0.71
C GLY A 17 -5.11 -7.89 -1.28
N PRO A 18 -3.97 -7.79 -1.99
CA PRO A 18 -3.31 -8.95 -2.61
C PRO A 18 -3.03 -10.11 -1.65
N GLY A 19 -2.58 -9.82 -0.42
CA GLY A 19 -2.32 -10.86 0.58
C GLY A 19 -3.58 -11.57 1.07
N GLY A 20 -4.69 -10.84 1.24
CA GLY A 20 -5.97 -11.43 1.65
C GLY A 20 -6.64 -12.21 0.52
N MET A 21 -6.59 -11.69 -0.71
CA MET A 21 -7.08 -12.41 -1.90
C MET A 21 -6.34 -13.73 -2.10
N GLU A 22 -5.00 -13.72 -2.01
CA GLU A 22 -4.20 -14.93 -2.16
C GLU A 22 -4.51 -15.94 -1.05
N ALA A 23 -4.56 -15.50 0.22
CA ALA A 23 -4.90 -16.36 1.35
C ALA A 23 -6.28 -17.01 1.19
N ALA A 24 -7.29 -16.23 0.80
CA ALA A 24 -8.65 -16.70 0.61
C ALA A 24 -8.74 -17.73 -0.52
N VAL A 25 -8.11 -17.46 -1.67
CA VAL A 25 -8.12 -18.36 -2.83
C VAL A 25 -7.40 -19.67 -2.52
N THR A 26 -6.23 -19.62 -1.90
CA THR A 26 -5.48 -20.82 -1.50
C THR A 26 -6.26 -21.66 -0.48
N ALA A 27 -6.78 -21.05 0.58
CA ALA A 27 -7.58 -21.77 1.57
C ALA A 27 -8.84 -22.43 0.96
N ALA A 28 -9.53 -21.73 0.07
CA ALA A 28 -10.71 -22.27 -0.60
C ALA A 28 -10.36 -23.42 -1.56
N ARG A 29 -9.22 -23.35 -2.26
CA ARG A 29 -8.72 -24.40 -3.16
C ARG A 29 -8.31 -25.68 -2.44
N ARG A 30 -7.82 -25.57 -1.20
CA ARG A 30 -7.65 -26.72 -0.30
C ARG A 30 -8.98 -27.35 0.12
N GLY A 31 -10.07 -26.59 0.07
CA GLY A 31 -11.42 -27.06 0.34
C GLY A 31 -12.04 -26.53 1.62
N HIS A 32 -11.47 -25.49 2.24
CA HIS A 32 -12.09 -24.80 3.37
C HIS A 32 -13.25 -23.92 2.90
N PRO A 33 -14.35 -23.79 3.66
CA PRO A 33 -15.31 -22.70 3.47
C PRO A 33 -14.68 -21.36 3.92
N VAL A 34 -14.59 -20.41 2.99
CA VAL A 34 -13.91 -19.12 3.20
C VAL A 34 -14.89 -17.97 3.03
N ILE A 35 -14.83 -16.99 3.93
CA ILE A 35 -15.48 -15.68 3.81
C ILE A 35 -14.36 -14.64 3.69
N LEU A 36 -14.28 -13.93 2.57
CA LEU A 36 -13.38 -12.79 2.37
C LEU A 36 -14.18 -11.49 2.50
N CYS A 37 -13.81 -10.67 3.47
CA CYS A 37 -14.44 -9.37 3.72
C CYS A 37 -13.50 -8.22 3.32
N GLU A 38 -14.03 -7.25 2.58
CA GLU A 38 -13.37 -5.97 2.25
C GLU A 38 -14.26 -4.82 2.68
N LYS A 39 -13.68 -3.81 3.33
CA LYS A 39 -14.42 -2.65 3.86
C LYS A 39 -14.88 -1.70 2.77
N GLU A 40 -14.14 -1.62 1.67
CA GLU A 40 -14.49 -0.80 0.50
C GLU A 40 -15.44 -1.56 -0.43
N ASP A 41 -15.96 -0.86 -1.44
CA ASP A 41 -16.90 -1.41 -2.43
C ASP A 41 -16.23 -2.26 -3.52
N HIS A 42 -14.92 -2.45 -3.46
CA HIS A 42 -14.15 -3.29 -4.39
C HIS A 42 -12.82 -3.78 -3.78
N LEU A 43 -12.27 -4.85 -4.37
CA LEU A 43 -10.99 -5.45 -3.94
C LEU A 43 -9.79 -4.58 -4.35
N ALA A 44 -8.71 -4.67 -3.55
CA ALA A 44 -7.46 -3.94 -3.73
C ALA A 44 -7.56 -2.40 -3.75
N ALA A 45 -8.57 -1.81 -3.09
CA ALA A 45 -8.82 -0.37 -3.06
C ALA A 45 -7.63 0.49 -2.57
N ASN A 46 -6.73 -0.03 -1.73
CA ASN A 46 -5.51 0.68 -1.33
C ASN A 46 -4.46 0.80 -2.44
N LEU A 47 -4.65 0.12 -3.56
CA LEU A 47 -3.77 0.14 -4.73
C LEU A 47 -4.40 0.86 -5.93
N ASP A 48 -5.52 1.57 -5.77
CA ASP A 48 -6.19 2.29 -6.86
C ASP A 48 -5.30 3.32 -7.55
N TYR A 49 -4.39 3.96 -6.81
CA TYR A 49 -3.41 4.89 -7.37
C TYR A 49 -2.56 4.25 -8.47
N ALA A 50 -2.32 2.93 -8.41
CA ALA A 50 -1.56 2.22 -9.43
C ALA A 50 -2.26 2.21 -10.81
N ARG A 51 -3.60 2.41 -10.86
CA ARG A 51 -4.34 2.51 -12.13
C ARG A 51 -4.10 3.83 -12.87
N GLN A 52 -3.63 4.85 -12.14
CA GLN A 52 -3.50 6.21 -12.66
C GLN A 52 -2.08 6.48 -13.16
N ILE A 53 -1.10 5.79 -12.58
CA ILE A 53 0.30 5.86 -13.01
C ILE A 53 0.44 5.14 -14.35
N SER A 54 0.80 5.89 -15.39
CA SER A 54 0.79 5.45 -16.80
C SER A 54 1.57 4.16 -17.09
N PHE A 55 2.65 3.91 -16.36
CA PHE A 55 3.52 2.73 -16.54
C PHE A 55 3.21 1.59 -15.55
N LYS A 56 2.06 1.63 -14.86
CA LYS A 56 1.60 0.59 -13.93
C LYS A 56 0.37 -0.18 -14.42
N GLN A 57 0.04 -0.10 -15.71
CA GLN A 57 -1.10 -0.83 -16.27
C GLN A 57 -1.03 -2.34 -16.00
N ASP A 58 0.15 -2.95 -16.08
CA ASP A 58 0.34 -4.38 -15.77
C ASP A 58 -0.03 -4.70 -14.31
N VAL A 59 0.24 -3.79 -13.37
CA VAL A 59 -0.16 -3.95 -11.96
C VAL A 59 -1.68 -3.86 -11.84
N ALA A 60 -2.31 -2.91 -12.52
CA ALA A 60 -3.76 -2.77 -12.53
C ALA A 60 -4.46 -4.02 -13.10
N ASP A 61 -3.96 -4.54 -14.22
CA ASP A 61 -4.48 -5.75 -14.87
C ASP A 61 -4.25 -7.00 -14.02
N PHE A 62 -3.10 -7.08 -13.35
CA PHE A 62 -2.81 -8.13 -12.39
C PHE A 62 -3.80 -8.13 -11.22
N LEU A 63 -4.04 -6.99 -10.59
CA LEU A 63 -5.01 -6.86 -9.49
C LEU A 63 -6.44 -7.21 -9.93
N LYS A 64 -6.81 -6.80 -11.15
CA LYS A 64 -8.09 -7.18 -11.76
C LYS A 64 -8.21 -8.70 -11.94
N SER A 65 -7.13 -9.35 -12.41
CA SER A 65 -7.08 -10.81 -12.55
C SER A 65 -7.22 -11.53 -11.20
N MET A 66 -6.58 -11.03 -10.15
CA MET A 66 -6.74 -11.56 -8.80
C MET A 66 -8.20 -11.46 -8.32
N ALA A 67 -8.83 -10.30 -8.50
CA ALA A 67 -10.23 -10.09 -8.12
C ALA A 67 -11.18 -11.05 -8.88
N LEU A 68 -10.96 -11.26 -10.18
CA LEU A 68 -11.71 -12.25 -10.96
C LEU A 68 -11.47 -13.69 -10.47
N THR A 69 -10.25 -13.99 -10.01
CA THR A 69 -9.93 -15.31 -9.44
C THR A 69 -10.69 -15.55 -8.14
N VAL A 70 -10.77 -14.56 -7.25
CA VAL A 70 -11.61 -14.62 -6.04
C VAL A 70 -13.06 -14.95 -6.40
N GLN A 71 -13.66 -14.19 -7.33
CA GLN A 71 -15.05 -14.37 -7.73
C GLN A 71 -15.36 -15.74 -8.35
N ARG A 72 -14.37 -16.37 -8.99
CA ARG A 72 -14.51 -17.67 -9.67
C ARG A 72 -14.14 -18.85 -8.80
N THR A 73 -13.59 -18.62 -7.60
CA THR A 73 -13.12 -19.71 -6.74
C THR A 73 -14.29 -20.28 -5.95
N PRO A 74 -14.57 -21.60 -6.08
CA PRO A 74 -15.64 -22.24 -5.31
C PRO A 74 -15.30 -22.25 -3.81
N ASN A 75 -16.33 -22.32 -2.96
CA ASN A 75 -16.21 -22.28 -1.49
C ASN A 75 -15.63 -20.97 -0.92
N LEU A 76 -15.60 -19.91 -1.72
CA LEU A 76 -15.17 -18.57 -1.32
C LEU A 76 -16.35 -17.61 -1.48
N GLU A 77 -16.86 -17.10 -0.35
CA GLU A 77 -17.84 -16.03 -0.29
C GLU A 77 -17.11 -14.67 -0.21
N LEU A 78 -17.40 -13.75 -1.15
CA LEU A 78 -16.86 -12.39 -1.12
C LEU A 78 -17.92 -11.43 -0.56
N ARG A 79 -17.56 -10.68 0.50
CA ARG A 79 -18.37 -9.62 1.10
C ARG A 79 -17.66 -8.27 0.98
N LEU A 80 -18.16 -7.42 0.09
CA LEU A 80 -17.70 -6.04 -0.06
C LEU A 80 -18.47 -5.13 0.91
N ASN A 81 -18.01 -3.89 1.11
CA ASN A 81 -18.59 -2.94 2.08
C ASN A 81 -18.75 -3.53 3.49
N THR A 82 -17.87 -4.48 3.85
CA THR A 82 -17.96 -5.27 5.08
C THR A 82 -16.64 -5.17 5.83
N GLN A 83 -16.58 -4.25 6.79
CA GLN A 83 -15.46 -4.18 7.71
C GLN A 83 -15.55 -5.34 8.72
N VAL A 84 -14.47 -6.10 8.88
CA VAL A 84 -14.40 -7.12 9.93
C VAL A 84 -14.20 -6.44 11.28
N THR A 85 -15.16 -6.65 12.17
CA THR A 85 -15.17 -6.21 13.57
C THR A 85 -15.17 -7.43 14.49
N GLU A 86 -14.89 -7.23 15.79
CA GLU A 86 -15.00 -8.31 16.78
C GLU A 86 -16.41 -8.93 16.80
N ASP A 87 -17.45 -8.10 16.71
CA ASP A 87 -18.84 -8.57 16.66
C ASP A 87 -19.10 -9.46 15.45
N LEU A 88 -18.55 -9.12 14.28
CA LEU A 88 -18.66 -9.96 13.09
C LEU A 88 -17.94 -11.29 13.29
N ILE A 89 -16.75 -11.29 13.89
CA ILE A 89 -16.01 -12.53 14.17
C ILE A 89 -16.83 -13.41 15.11
N ARG A 90 -17.40 -12.84 16.19
CA ARG A 90 -18.25 -13.57 17.14
C ARG A 90 -19.51 -14.13 16.49
N ALA A 91 -20.14 -13.37 15.58
CA ALA A 91 -21.33 -13.81 14.87
C ALA A 91 -21.03 -14.93 13.86
N GLU A 92 -19.90 -14.84 13.15
CA GLU A 92 -19.51 -15.84 12.16
C GLU A 92 -18.90 -17.10 12.78
N GLN A 93 -18.35 -17.02 14.00
CA GLN A 93 -17.69 -18.14 14.70
C GLN A 93 -16.71 -18.91 13.79
N PRO A 94 -15.74 -18.24 13.14
CA PRO A 94 -14.76 -18.93 12.29
C PRO A 94 -13.79 -19.75 13.16
N ASP A 95 -13.34 -20.90 12.66
CA ASP A 95 -12.22 -21.62 13.28
C ASP A 95 -10.92 -20.80 13.13
N THR A 96 -10.75 -20.07 12.02
CA THR A 96 -9.55 -19.28 11.74
C THR A 96 -9.86 -17.89 11.20
N VAL A 97 -9.16 -16.87 11.71
CA VAL A 97 -9.17 -15.51 11.16
C VAL A 97 -7.83 -15.18 10.53
N ILE A 98 -7.83 -14.81 9.25
CA ILE A 98 -6.65 -14.28 8.56
C ILE A 98 -6.77 -12.75 8.49
N VAL A 99 -5.88 -12.05 9.19
CA VAL A 99 -5.84 -10.59 9.25
C VAL A 99 -4.92 -10.06 8.15
N ALA A 100 -5.53 -9.48 7.11
CA ALA A 100 -4.87 -8.96 5.92
C ALA A 100 -5.15 -7.45 5.69
N CYS A 101 -5.39 -6.69 6.77
CA CYS A 101 -5.84 -5.29 6.74
C CYS A 101 -4.79 -4.24 6.31
N GLY A 102 -3.71 -4.67 5.65
CA GLY A 102 -2.76 -3.77 5.00
C GLY A 102 -1.96 -2.85 5.93
N SER A 103 -1.45 -1.77 5.36
CA SER A 103 -0.65 -0.76 6.05
C SER A 103 -1.28 0.62 5.86
N GLU A 104 -0.75 1.60 6.59
CA GLU A 104 -1.19 2.99 6.51
C GLU A 104 -0.04 3.97 6.29
N PRO A 105 -0.31 5.12 5.65
CA PRO A 105 0.64 6.21 5.50
C PRO A 105 1.34 6.60 6.80
N VAL A 106 2.65 6.79 6.75
CA VAL A 106 3.39 7.47 7.82
C VAL A 106 3.30 8.97 7.61
N ILE A 107 2.75 9.68 8.59
CA ILE A 107 2.77 11.14 8.65
C ILE A 107 3.97 11.57 9.50
N PRO A 108 5.07 12.08 8.91
CA PRO A 108 6.23 12.52 9.68
C PRO A 108 5.90 13.81 10.45
N PRO A 109 6.51 14.05 11.62
CA PRO A 109 6.25 15.23 12.44
C PRO A 109 6.97 16.48 11.88
N ILE A 110 6.57 16.92 10.69
CA ILE A 110 7.13 18.08 10.00
C ILE A 110 6.26 19.31 10.31
N PRO A 111 6.83 20.43 10.80
CA PRO A 111 6.09 21.68 10.96
C PRO A 111 5.40 22.10 9.65
N GLY A 112 4.09 22.34 9.70
CA GLY A 112 3.29 22.72 8.53
C GLY A 112 2.75 21.56 7.69
N ILE A 113 2.85 20.31 8.15
CA ILE A 113 2.35 19.13 7.42
C ILE A 113 0.83 19.10 7.23
N GLU A 114 0.08 19.81 8.07
CA GLU A 114 -1.39 19.90 7.98
C GLU A 114 -1.87 21.00 6.99
N ARG A 115 -0.94 21.63 6.25
CA ARG A 115 -1.29 22.72 5.33
C ARG A 115 -2.12 22.19 4.14
N PRO A 116 -3.00 23.03 3.55
CA PRO A 116 -3.84 22.60 2.43
C PRO A 116 -3.10 22.12 1.18
N ILE A 117 -1.86 22.58 0.96
CA ILE A 117 -1.04 22.14 -0.19
C ILE A 117 -0.48 20.72 -0.01
N VAL A 118 -0.62 20.12 1.18
CA VAL A 118 -0.02 18.84 1.55
C VAL A 118 -1.01 17.71 1.37
N HIS A 119 -0.61 16.69 0.61
CA HIS A 119 -1.39 15.49 0.38
C HIS A 119 -0.52 14.25 0.51
N HIS A 120 -1.08 13.13 0.97
CA HIS A 120 -0.39 11.85 0.85
C HIS A 120 -0.51 11.33 -0.59
N VAL A 121 0.53 10.67 -1.10
CA VAL A 121 0.56 10.17 -2.48
C VAL A 121 -0.62 9.24 -2.82
N THR A 122 -1.05 8.41 -1.87
CA THR A 122 -2.19 7.49 -2.06
C THR A 122 -3.54 8.19 -2.13
N ASP A 123 -3.62 9.43 -1.67
CA ASP A 123 -4.88 10.17 -1.57
C ASP A 123 -5.20 10.97 -2.83
N LEU A 124 -4.20 11.24 -3.67
CA LEU A 124 -4.33 12.12 -4.85
C LEU A 124 -5.54 11.76 -5.70
N TYR A 125 -5.62 10.49 -6.07
CA TYR A 125 -6.66 10.01 -6.97
C TYR A 125 -7.96 9.70 -6.24
N LYS A 126 -7.88 9.19 -5.01
CA LYS A 126 -9.06 8.90 -4.17
C LYS A 126 -9.85 10.16 -3.83
N LYS A 127 -9.16 11.28 -3.60
CA LYS A 127 -9.75 12.57 -3.23
C LYS A 127 -9.87 13.54 -4.39
N HIS A 128 -9.54 13.12 -5.62
CA HIS A 128 -9.51 13.98 -6.81
C HIS A 128 -8.74 15.30 -6.57
N VAL A 129 -7.57 15.20 -5.95
CA VAL A 129 -6.72 16.35 -5.64
C VAL A 129 -6.25 17.00 -6.93
N SER A 130 -6.41 18.31 -7.05
CA SER A 130 -5.81 19.09 -8.13
C SER A 130 -4.34 19.33 -7.80
N VAL A 131 -3.45 18.82 -8.66
CA VAL A 131 -2.00 19.00 -8.52
C VAL A 131 -1.55 20.23 -9.30
N GLY A 132 -0.87 21.16 -8.62
CA GLY A 132 -0.32 22.37 -9.22
C GLY A 132 0.89 22.11 -10.12
N HIS A 133 1.50 23.18 -10.65
CA HIS A 133 2.62 23.05 -11.59
C HIS A 133 3.92 22.64 -10.90
N ARG A 134 4.26 23.27 -9.76
CA ARG A 134 5.45 22.93 -8.96
C ARG A 134 5.09 21.95 -7.87
N VAL A 135 5.73 20.78 -7.87
CA VAL A 135 5.44 19.69 -6.94
C VAL A 135 6.70 19.31 -6.18
N VAL A 136 6.61 19.26 -4.85
CA VAL A 136 7.65 18.68 -3.99
C VAL A 136 7.17 17.35 -3.42
N VAL A 137 7.91 16.28 -3.70
CA VAL A 137 7.65 14.94 -3.14
C VAL A 137 8.60 14.71 -1.96
N ILE A 138 8.04 14.52 -0.77
CA ILE A 138 8.77 14.23 0.46
C ILE A 138 8.80 12.71 0.67
N GLY A 139 9.97 12.12 0.44
CA GLY A 139 10.20 10.68 0.43
C GLY A 139 10.45 10.18 -0.99
N GLY A 140 11.70 9.83 -1.27
CA GLY A 140 12.16 9.23 -2.53
C GLY A 140 12.19 7.70 -2.49
N GLY A 141 11.28 7.07 -1.75
CA GLY A 141 11.01 5.63 -1.86
C GLY A 141 10.35 5.28 -3.20
N LEU A 142 10.05 4.00 -3.42
CA LEU A 142 9.46 3.51 -4.67
C LEU A 142 8.20 4.31 -5.07
N ALA A 143 7.24 4.46 -4.14
CA ALA A 143 6.00 5.19 -4.41
C ALA A 143 6.23 6.67 -4.75
N GLY A 144 7.10 7.37 -4.02
CA GLY A 144 7.40 8.78 -4.26
C GLY A 144 8.13 9.01 -5.60
N CYS A 145 9.07 8.13 -5.96
CA CYS A 145 9.75 8.20 -7.25
C CYS A 145 8.82 7.91 -8.43
N GLU A 146 7.95 6.91 -8.30
CA GLU A 146 7.02 6.57 -9.38
C GLU A 146 5.97 7.65 -9.60
N GLU A 147 5.39 8.19 -8.52
CA GLU A 147 4.45 9.31 -8.61
C GLU A 147 5.13 10.56 -9.16
N GLY A 148 6.31 10.91 -8.62
CA GLY A 148 7.06 12.08 -9.06
C GLY A 148 7.42 12.00 -10.55
N LEU A 149 7.83 10.82 -11.03
CA LEU A 149 8.10 10.59 -12.45
C LEU A 149 6.83 10.71 -13.29
N HIS A 150 5.72 10.12 -12.85
CA HIS A 150 4.44 10.20 -13.54
C HIS A 150 4.00 11.66 -13.72
N LEU A 151 3.98 12.44 -12.64
CA LEU A 151 3.64 13.86 -12.69
C LEU A 151 4.62 14.65 -13.58
N ALA A 152 5.92 14.36 -13.55
CA ALA A 152 6.87 14.99 -14.46
C ALA A 152 6.57 14.70 -15.94
N TRP A 153 6.17 13.47 -16.28
CA TRP A 153 5.72 13.13 -17.64
C TRP A 153 4.40 13.78 -18.03
N GLU A 154 3.56 14.13 -17.06
CA GLU A 154 2.39 14.96 -17.30
C GLU A 154 2.74 16.48 -17.37
N GLY A 155 4.01 16.85 -17.32
CA GLY A 155 4.49 18.22 -17.51
C GLY A 155 4.55 19.07 -16.24
N ARG A 156 4.54 18.45 -15.06
CA ARG A 156 4.74 19.16 -13.78
C ARG A 156 6.24 19.33 -13.50
N ASP A 157 6.61 20.41 -12.82
CA ASP A 157 7.97 20.63 -12.33
C ASP A 157 8.15 19.95 -10.96
N VAL A 158 8.78 18.78 -10.97
CA VAL A 158 8.85 17.90 -9.80
C VAL A 158 10.24 17.92 -9.15
N THR A 159 10.25 18.11 -7.83
CA THR A 159 11.43 17.93 -6.98
C THR A 159 11.19 16.84 -5.94
N ILE A 160 12.06 15.83 -5.88
CA ILE A 160 12.00 14.74 -4.89
C ILE A 160 13.02 15.02 -3.77
N VAL A 161 12.59 14.97 -2.52
CA VAL A 161 13.44 15.14 -1.33
C VAL A 161 13.49 13.81 -0.58
N GLU A 162 14.69 13.25 -0.44
CA GLU A 162 14.94 11.98 0.23
C GLU A 162 16.00 12.14 1.31
N MET A 163 15.70 11.62 2.51
CA MET A 163 16.59 11.71 3.66
C MET A 163 17.74 10.70 3.57
N ARG A 164 17.54 9.57 2.90
CA ARG A 164 18.57 8.58 2.61
C ARG A 164 19.50 9.06 1.49
N ASP A 165 20.62 8.38 1.38
CA ASP A 165 21.67 8.58 0.38
C ASP A 165 21.31 8.07 -1.03
N GLY A 166 20.03 7.83 -1.32
CA GLY A 166 19.61 7.44 -2.66
C GLY A 166 18.14 7.12 -2.77
N LEU A 167 17.66 7.20 -4.01
CA LEU A 167 16.27 7.03 -4.39
C LEU A 167 15.89 5.56 -4.64
N ALA A 168 14.62 5.25 -4.41
CA ALA A 168 13.95 3.99 -4.69
C ALA A 168 14.72 2.73 -4.26
N LYS A 169 15.56 2.83 -3.22
CA LYS A 169 16.46 1.74 -2.76
C LYS A 169 15.74 0.43 -2.42
N ASP A 170 14.45 0.50 -2.19
CA ASP A 170 13.63 -0.66 -1.83
C ASP A 170 12.99 -1.34 -3.05
N ALA A 171 13.23 -0.85 -4.28
CA ALA A 171 12.68 -1.38 -5.52
C ALA A 171 13.44 -2.63 -6.01
N PRO A 172 12.79 -3.54 -6.76
CA PRO A 172 13.48 -4.64 -7.43
C PRO A 172 14.58 -4.11 -8.36
N TYR A 173 15.75 -4.75 -8.40
CA TYR A 173 16.97 -4.19 -9.04
C TYR A 173 16.78 -3.72 -10.49
N ILE A 174 16.09 -4.51 -11.32
CA ILE A 174 15.87 -4.14 -12.73
C ILE A 174 14.95 -2.92 -12.84
N HIS A 175 13.87 -2.91 -12.06
CA HIS A 175 12.94 -1.77 -11.99
C HIS A 175 13.65 -0.53 -11.45
N TRP A 176 14.39 -0.68 -10.36
CA TRP A 176 15.19 0.38 -9.75
C TRP A 176 16.10 1.07 -10.75
N ARG A 177 16.88 0.29 -11.51
CA ARG A 177 17.84 0.83 -12.47
C ARG A 177 17.15 1.63 -13.58
N HIS A 178 16.03 1.14 -14.10
CA HIS A 178 15.28 1.85 -15.14
C HIS A 178 14.58 3.10 -14.59
N LEU A 179 13.94 2.96 -13.42
CA LEU A 179 13.25 4.06 -12.74
C LEU A 179 14.21 5.21 -12.44
N LEU A 180 15.41 4.93 -11.92
CA LEU A 180 16.40 5.97 -11.63
C LEU A 180 16.84 6.74 -12.88
N THR A 181 17.06 6.05 -14.00
CA THR A 181 17.36 6.71 -15.27
C THR A 181 16.25 7.71 -15.62
N LYS A 182 14.99 7.27 -15.59
CA LYS A 182 13.85 8.12 -15.94
C LYS A 182 13.60 9.26 -14.96
N VAL A 183 13.75 9.00 -13.66
CA VAL A 183 13.66 10.01 -12.60
C VAL A 183 14.74 11.08 -12.79
N SER A 184 15.97 10.70 -13.11
CA SER A 184 17.07 11.66 -13.33
C SER A 184 16.92 12.49 -14.61
N GLU A 185 16.24 11.95 -15.62
CA GLU A 185 15.94 12.66 -16.87
C GLU A 185 14.79 13.69 -16.70
N ALA A 186 13.83 13.41 -15.80
CA ALA A 186 12.57 14.15 -15.72
C ALA A 186 12.39 14.99 -14.46
N THR A 187 13.13 14.74 -13.37
CA THR A 187 12.92 15.37 -12.07
C THR A 187 14.22 15.92 -11.47
N ARG A 188 14.09 16.88 -10.55
CA ARG A 188 15.17 17.26 -9.63
C ARG A 188 15.09 16.41 -8.38
N SER A 189 16.24 16.05 -7.80
CA SER A 189 16.24 15.30 -6.54
C SER A 189 17.32 15.77 -5.58
N TYR A 190 16.99 15.74 -4.28
CA TYR A 190 17.89 15.99 -3.17
C TYR A 190 17.92 14.74 -2.30
N CYS A 191 19.04 14.01 -2.35
CA CYS A 191 19.32 12.91 -1.42
C CYS A 191 20.11 13.43 -0.21
N CYS A 192 20.16 12.66 0.88
CA CYS A 192 20.71 13.09 2.16
C CYS A 192 20.10 14.41 2.66
N ALA A 193 18.85 14.69 2.29
CA ALA A 193 18.20 15.97 2.54
C ALA A 193 17.05 15.83 3.54
N LYS A 194 17.00 16.73 4.51
CA LYS A 194 15.98 16.73 5.56
C LYS A 194 14.99 17.87 5.32
N VAL A 195 13.70 17.56 5.32
CA VAL A 195 12.65 18.59 5.34
C VAL A 195 12.58 19.21 6.74
N LEU A 196 12.70 20.54 6.81
CA LEU A 196 12.67 21.30 8.05
C LEU A 196 11.26 21.84 8.36
N SER A 197 10.58 22.38 7.35
CA SER A 197 9.22 22.92 7.48
C SER A 197 8.51 22.99 6.13
N ILE A 198 7.18 23.02 6.17
CA ILE A 198 6.31 23.26 5.02
C ILE A 198 5.61 24.59 5.22
N GLN A 199 5.70 25.46 4.22
CA GLN A 199 5.15 26.81 4.18
C GLN A 199 3.98 26.85 3.18
N GLU A 200 3.37 28.02 2.99
CA GLU A 200 2.19 28.16 2.10
C GLU A 200 2.52 28.00 0.61
N ASN A 201 3.78 28.28 0.24
CA ASN A 201 4.25 28.33 -1.14
C ASN A 201 5.48 27.44 -1.38
N GLY A 202 5.78 26.50 -0.48
CA GLY A 202 6.96 25.66 -0.62
C GLY A 202 7.42 24.92 0.62
N VAL A 203 8.61 24.33 0.51
CA VAL A 203 9.21 23.46 1.50
C VAL A 203 10.62 23.95 1.81
N GLU A 204 10.94 24.12 3.09
CA GLU A 204 12.30 24.38 3.55
C GLU A 204 13.01 23.04 3.80
N ILE A 205 14.17 22.86 3.18
CA ILE A 205 15.02 21.68 3.36
C ILE A 205 16.40 22.06 3.87
N GLN A 206 17.07 21.10 4.49
CA GLN A 206 18.52 21.07 4.68
C GLN A 206 19.11 20.06 3.69
N ASP A 207 20.05 20.48 2.84
CA ASP A 207 20.71 19.59 1.86
C ASP A 207 21.83 18.74 2.49
N ALA A 208 22.50 17.95 1.66
CA ALA A 208 23.58 17.05 2.07
C ALA A 208 24.79 17.80 2.67
N GLU A 209 25.00 19.06 2.27
CA GLU A 209 26.04 19.95 2.77
C GLU A 209 25.61 20.70 4.06
N GLY A 210 24.39 20.48 4.53
CA GLY A 210 23.84 21.14 5.70
C GLY A 210 23.28 22.55 5.43
N GLN A 211 23.24 22.99 4.17
CA GLN A 211 22.73 24.30 3.79
C GLN A 211 21.20 24.28 3.72
N LYS A 212 20.59 25.38 4.17
CA LYS A 212 19.14 25.56 4.05
C LYS A 212 18.78 26.02 2.65
N ARG A 213 17.76 25.39 2.06
CA ARG A 213 17.19 25.78 0.77
C ARG A 213 15.68 25.84 0.86
N PHE A 214 15.10 26.77 0.13
CA PHE A 214 13.66 26.85 -0.06
C PHE A 214 13.30 26.31 -1.44
N LEU A 215 12.37 25.36 -1.49
CA LEU A 215 11.84 24.77 -2.70
C LEU A 215 10.41 25.27 -2.89
N GLU A 216 10.16 26.07 -3.92
CA GLU A 216 8.81 26.53 -4.23
C GLU A 216 7.92 25.34 -4.63
N ALA A 217 6.70 25.30 -4.09
CA ALA A 217 5.74 24.23 -4.37
C ALA A 217 4.31 24.77 -4.32
N ASP A 218 3.54 24.40 -5.33
CA ASP A 218 2.08 24.58 -5.35
C ASP A 218 1.39 23.36 -4.70
N THR A 219 2.07 22.21 -4.69
CA THR A 219 1.59 20.96 -4.10
C THR A 219 2.75 20.20 -3.47
N VAL A 220 2.52 19.65 -2.27
CA VAL A 220 3.49 18.83 -1.53
C VAL A 220 2.93 17.43 -1.34
N LEU A 221 3.67 16.42 -1.78
CA LEU A 221 3.28 15.02 -1.69
C LEU A 221 4.07 14.32 -0.60
N ILE A 222 3.40 13.74 0.38
CA ILE A 222 4.02 12.90 1.39
C ILE A 222 4.08 11.46 0.88
N ALA A 223 5.28 10.91 0.84
CA ALA A 223 5.60 9.53 0.48
C ALA A 223 6.67 8.96 1.43
N ALA A 224 6.53 9.25 2.73
CA ALA A 224 7.52 8.95 3.78
C ALA A 224 7.48 7.49 4.30
N GLY A 225 6.80 6.59 3.59
CA GLY A 225 6.67 5.18 3.93
C GLY A 225 5.33 4.81 4.57
N MET A 226 5.20 3.52 4.89
CA MET A 226 3.95 2.92 5.39
C MET A 226 4.21 2.19 6.72
N ARG A 227 3.23 2.22 7.61
CA ARG A 227 3.23 1.51 8.90
C ARG A 227 2.25 0.36 8.87
N ASN A 228 2.66 -0.79 9.40
CA ASN A 228 1.77 -1.95 9.54
C ASN A 228 0.60 -1.64 10.51
N THR A 229 -0.48 -2.43 10.43
CA THR A 229 -1.69 -2.21 11.23
C THR A 229 -1.96 -3.32 12.25
N SER A 230 -1.04 -4.27 12.44
CA SER A 230 -1.27 -5.47 13.26
C SER A 230 -1.75 -5.18 14.67
N GLN A 231 -1.21 -4.14 15.32
CA GLN A 231 -1.55 -3.75 16.70
C GLN A 231 -3.04 -3.41 16.89
N ARG A 232 -3.77 -3.11 15.83
CA ARG A 232 -5.22 -2.82 15.90
C ARG A 232 -6.07 -4.05 16.11
N PHE A 233 -5.49 -5.23 15.92
CA PHE A 233 -6.17 -6.52 15.96
C PHE A 233 -5.68 -7.36 17.15
N ASP A 234 -5.00 -6.73 18.10
CA ASP A 234 -4.65 -7.34 19.37
C ASP A 234 -5.95 -7.74 20.11
N GLY A 235 -5.99 -8.96 20.66
CA GLY A 235 -7.18 -9.52 21.31
C GLY A 235 -8.04 -10.39 20.40
N TRP A 236 -7.86 -10.35 19.07
CA TRP A 236 -8.60 -11.23 18.17
C TRP A 236 -8.28 -12.71 18.37
N GLN A 237 -7.14 -13.03 18.98
CA GLN A 237 -6.75 -14.39 19.38
C GLN A 237 -7.74 -15.04 20.35
N GLU A 238 -8.59 -14.24 21.03
CA GLU A 238 -9.64 -14.75 21.92
C GLU A 238 -10.96 -15.04 21.19
N LEU A 239 -11.05 -14.76 19.88
CA LEU A 239 -12.28 -14.81 19.09
C LEU A 239 -12.37 -16.00 18.14
N ALA A 240 -11.27 -16.71 17.91
CA ALA A 240 -11.17 -17.87 17.02
C ALA A 240 -10.03 -18.79 17.50
N ASP A 241 -10.03 -20.05 17.08
CA ASP A 241 -9.00 -21.02 17.47
C ASP A 241 -7.61 -20.62 16.92
N GLU A 242 -7.58 -19.94 15.78
CA GLU A 242 -6.35 -19.52 15.12
C GLU A 242 -6.49 -18.12 14.51
N VAL A 243 -5.50 -17.25 14.74
CA VAL A 243 -5.42 -15.92 14.13
C VAL A 243 -4.07 -15.71 13.47
N VAL A 244 -4.07 -15.44 12.18
CA VAL A 244 -2.85 -15.31 11.36
C VAL A 244 -2.78 -13.92 10.73
N VAL A 245 -1.71 -13.17 10.99
CA VAL A 245 -1.51 -11.84 10.40
C VAL A 245 -0.59 -11.95 9.18
N VAL A 246 -1.06 -11.43 8.03
CA VAL A 246 -0.38 -11.56 6.74
C VAL A 246 -0.18 -10.22 6.03
N GLY A 247 0.71 -10.24 5.03
CA GLY A 247 1.06 -9.13 4.18
C GLY A 247 1.45 -7.86 4.93
N ASP A 248 1.02 -6.73 4.39
CA ASP A 248 1.40 -5.43 4.90
C ASP A 248 0.85 -5.14 6.30
N CYS A 249 -0.20 -5.86 6.73
CA CYS A 249 -0.70 -5.82 8.11
C CYS A 249 0.35 -6.31 9.10
N ARG A 250 1.15 -7.31 8.72
CA ARG A 250 2.28 -7.79 9.52
C ARG A 250 3.51 -6.89 9.34
N ARG A 251 3.86 -6.59 8.09
CA ARG A 251 5.03 -5.78 7.74
C ARG A 251 4.84 -5.16 6.37
N ALA A 252 4.77 -3.83 6.32
CA ALA A 252 4.67 -3.09 5.06
C ALA A 252 5.77 -3.51 4.07
N SER A 253 5.36 -3.86 2.86
CA SER A 253 6.22 -4.52 1.88
C SER A 253 5.78 -4.23 0.44
N LYS A 254 5.94 -5.21 -0.46
CA LYS A 254 5.54 -5.14 -1.87
C LYS A 254 4.45 -6.17 -2.11
N ILE A 255 3.69 -6.00 -3.19
CA ILE A 255 2.62 -6.93 -3.61
C ILE A 255 3.08 -8.39 -3.55
N LEU A 256 4.28 -8.69 -4.04
CA LEU A 256 4.83 -10.06 -4.04
C LEU A 256 4.95 -10.66 -2.62
N GLU A 257 5.49 -9.91 -1.65
CA GLU A 257 5.62 -10.38 -0.27
C GLU A 257 4.26 -10.48 0.42
N ALA A 258 3.35 -9.55 0.12
CA ALA A 258 1.97 -9.62 0.61
C ALA A 258 1.28 -10.90 0.14
N MET A 259 1.39 -11.23 -1.14
CA MET A 259 0.88 -12.48 -1.69
C MET A 259 1.58 -13.70 -1.10
N ARG A 260 2.92 -13.70 -1.03
CA ARG A 260 3.69 -14.84 -0.51
C ARG A 260 3.24 -15.23 0.89
N THR A 261 3.07 -14.24 1.78
CA THR A 261 2.58 -14.50 3.14
C THR A 261 1.13 -14.95 3.18
N GLY A 262 0.28 -14.41 2.30
CA GLY A 262 -1.10 -14.87 2.11
C GLY A 262 -1.18 -16.33 1.65
N TYR A 263 -0.43 -16.69 0.62
CA TYR A 263 -0.30 -18.06 0.12
C TYR A 263 0.15 -19.02 1.22
N CYS A 264 1.21 -18.68 1.96
CA CYS A 264 1.69 -19.50 3.08
C CYS A 264 0.62 -19.69 4.16
N ALA A 265 -0.13 -18.64 4.51
CA ALA A 265 -1.22 -18.75 5.48
C ALA A 265 -2.33 -19.65 4.94
N GLY A 266 -2.83 -19.40 3.74
CA GLY A 266 -3.86 -20.23 3.11
C GLY A 266 -3.45 -21.71 2.98
N LEU A 267 -2.14 -21.99 2.83
CA LEU A 267 -1.60 -23.35 2.77
C LEU A 267 -1.44 -24.04 4.15
N THR A 268 -1.43 -23.28 5.24
CA THR A 268 -1.12 -23.84 6.58
C THR A 268 -2.35 -23.96 7.48
N VAL A 269 -3.38 -23.15 7.22
CA VAL A 269 -4.67 -23.19 7.92
C VAL A 269 -5.45 -24.49 7.68
#